data_AF-A0A938HMG5-F1
#
_entry.id   AF-A0A938HMG5-F1
#
_cell.length_a   1.000
_cell.length_b   1.000
_cell.length_c   1.000
_cell.angle_alpha   90.00
_cell.angle_beta   90.00
_cell.angle_gamma   90.00
#
_symmetry.space_group_name_H-M   'P 1'
#
loop_
_entity.id
_entity.type
_entity.pdbx_description
1 polymer ?
#
loop_
_entity_poly.entity_id
_entity_poly.type
_entity_poly.pdbx_seq_one_letter_code
_entity_poly.pdbx_strand_id
1 'polypeptide(L)'
;MPAPSNISFIELFTPKLVTVFREGYGLAHLRADAIAGMTVAIVALPLSMAIAIASGASPDRGLYAAIVGGFFVSLLGGSRFQIGGPAGAFIVLVAATVQRHGIDGLLLATILAGAIMVAVGLFRLGTYIKFIPYPVTVGFT
;
A
#
# COMPACT_ATOMS: atom_id res chain seq x y z
N MET A 1 28.83 -8.63 21.58
CA MET A 1 28.05 -7.86 20.58
C MET A 1 27.91 -8.72 19.33
N PRO A 2 26.71 -9.12 18.90
CA PRO A 2 26.56 -9.72 17.57
C PRO A 2 26.98 -8.67 16.53
N ALA A 3 27.77 -9.09 15.55
CA ALA A 3 28.24 -8.23 14.45
C ALA A 3 27.05 -7.60 13.70
N PRO A 4 27.18 -6.39 13.15
CA PRO A 4 26.14 -5.83 12.29
C PRO A 4 25.92 -6.81 11.13
N SER A 5 24.71 -7.35 11.02
CA SER A 5 24.33 -8.16 9.87
C SER A 5 24.50 -7.30 8.62
N ASN A 6 25.41 -7.70 7.73
CA ASN A 6 25.51 -7.12 6.40
C ASN A 6 24.27 -7.55 5.62
N ILE A 7 23.15 -6.87 5.85
CA ILE A 7 21.91 -7.11 5.11
C ILE A 7 22.21 -6.78 3.64
N SER A 8 22.18 -7.81 2.81
CA SER A 8 22.48 -7.66 1.39
C SER A 8 21.43 -6.77 0.73
N PHE A 9 21.82 -6.03 -0.32
CA PHE A 9 20.86 -5.26 -1.12
C PHE A 9 19.68 -6.14 -1.59
N ILE A 10 19.95 -7.40 -1.93
CA ILE A 10 18.94 -8.37 -2.37
C ILE A 10 17.96 -8.70 -1.23
N GLU A 11 18.43 -8.81 0.00
CA GLU A 11 17.58 -9.10 1.16
C GLU A 11 16.63 -7.95 1.48
N LEU A 12 17.08 -6.71 1.30
CA LEU A 12 16.27 -5.50 1.48
C LEU A 12 15.07 -5.41 0.53
N PHE A 13 15.22 -5.90 -0.70
CA PHE A 13 14.17 -5.86 -1.73
C PHE A 13 13.46 -7.20 -1.92
N THR A 14 13.77 -8.21 -1.10
CA THR A 14 13.07 -9.49 -1.16
C THR A 14 11.65 -9.33 -0.60
N PRO A 15 10.58 -9.58 -1.38
CA PRO A 15 9.22 -9.50 -0.88
C PRO A 15 9.02 -10.46 0.29
N LYS A 16 8.21 -10.05 1.27
CA LYS A 16 8.01 -10.85 2.47
C LYS A 16 7.36 -12.19 2.15
N LEU A 17 6.54 -12.25 1.09
CA LEU A 17 5.96 -13.47 0.54
C LEU A 17 7.01 -14.58 0.33
N VAL A 18 8.17 -14.24 -0.26
CA VAL A 18 9.26 -15.19 -0.53
C VAL A 18 9.82 -15.74 0.79
N THR A 19 9.99 -14.88 1.79
CA THR A 19 10.51 -15.32 3.10
C THR A 19 9.51 -16.21 3.84
N VAL A 20 8.22 -15.91 3.75
CA VAL A 20 7.15 -16.71 4.38
C VAL A 20 7.09 -18.11 3.76
N PHE A 21 7.20 -18.23 2.44
CA PHE A 21 7.28 -19.55 1.79
C PHE A 21 8.55 -20.32 2.18
N ARG A 22 9.69 -19.63 2.31
CA ARG A 22 10.95 -20.24 2.77
C ARG A 22 10.91 -20.72 4.23
N GLU A 23 10.17 -20.03 5.09
CA GLU A 23 9.99 -20.38 6.51
C GLU A 23 9.04 -21.58 6.72
N GLY A 24 8.33 -22.02 5.67
CA GLY A 24 7.41 -23.15 5.73
C GLY A 24 5.95 -22.70 5.84
N TYR A 25 5.34 -22.38 4.69
CA TYR A 25 3.92 -22.02 4.63
C TYR A 25 3.05 -23.27 4.47
N GLY A 26 2.36 -23.66 5.55
CA GLY A 26 1.50 -24.85 5.60
C GLY A 26 0.00 -24.57 5.45
N LEU A 27 -0.79 -25.64 5.39
CA LEU A 27 -2.25 -25.58 5.24
C LEU A 27 -2.95 -24.85 6.40
N ALA A 28 -2.41 -24.93 7.61
CA ALA A 28 -2.93 -24.21 8.78
C ALA A 28 -2.82 -22.69 8.60
N HIS A 29 -1.68 -22.20 8.09
CA HIS A 29 -1.48 -20.79 7.79
C HIS A 29 -2.39 -20.32 6.65
N LEU A 30 -2.53 -21.12 5.59
CA LEU A 30 -3.46 -20.82 4.49
C LEU A 30 -4.91 -20.65 4.98
N ARG A 31 -5.37 -21.54 5.86
CA ARG A 31 -6.73 -21.43 6.43
C ARG A 31 -6.89 -20.17 7.27
N ALA A 32 -5.92 -19.85 8.12
CA ALA A 32 -5.95 -18.65 8.94
C ALA A 32 -5.95 -17.37 8.08
N ASP A 33 -5.07 -17.30 7.09
CA ASP A 33 -4.94 -16.17 6.18
C ASP A 33 -6.18 -16.01 5.29
N ALA A 34 -6.79 -17.10 4.85
CA ALA A 34 -8.03 -17.05 4.06
C ALA A 34 -9.20 -16.47 4.86
N ILE A 35 -9.34 -16.88 6.13
CA ILE A 35 -10.37 -16.33 7.02
C ILE A 35 -10.10 -14.85 7.28
N ALA A 36 -8.86 -14.49 7.64
CA ALA A 36 -8.47 -13.10 7.89
C ALA A 36 -8.68 -12.22 6.65
N GLY A 37 -8.24 -12.70 5.48
CA GLY A 37 -8.40 -12.02 4.19
C GLY A 37 -9.87 -11.80 3.82
N MET A 38 -10.75 -12.78 4.10
CA MET A 38 -12.18 -12.65 3.88
C MET A 38 -12.81 -11.59 4.80
N THR A 39 -12.46 -11.60 6.09
CA THR A 39 -12.91 -10.56 7.04
C THR A 39 -12.46 -9.16 6.60
N VAL A 40 -11.20 -9.02 6.18
CA VAL A 40 -10.65 -7.77 5.67
C VAL A 40 -11.38 -7.33 4.39
N ALA A 41 -11.62 -8.25 3.46
CA ALA A 41 -12.30 -7.94 2.20
C ALA A 41 -13.72 -7.40 2.44
N ILE A 42 -14.48 -8.01 3.36
CA ILE A 42 -15.84 -7.56 3.69
C ILE A 42 -15.85 -6.10 4.16
N VAL A 43 -14.83 -5.67 4.94
CA VAL A 43 -14.72 -4.28 5.41
C VAL A 43 -14.14 -3.35 4.34
N ALA A 44 -13.18 -3.84 3.54
CA ALA A 44 -12.49 -3.05 2.52
C ALA A 44 -13.39 -2.68 1.33
N LEU A 45 -14.33 -3.54 0.95
CA LEU A 45 -15.26 -3.30 -0.16
C LEU A 45 -16.08 -2.00 0.03
N PRO A 46 -16.88 -1.82 1.10
CA PRO A 46 -17.63 -0.58 1.31
C PRO A 46 -16.72 0.63 1.57
N LEU A 47 -15.60 0.44 2.28
CA LEU A 47 -14.65 1.53 2.57
C LEU A 47 -14.04 2.11 1.29
N SER A 48 -13.58 1.24 0.38
CA SER A 48 -12.96 1.68 -0.89
C SER A 48 -13.95 2.40 -1.80
N MET A 49 -15.21 1.93 -1.87
CA MET A 49 -16.28 2.59 -2.60
C MET A 49 -16.60 3.97 -2.00
N ALA A 50 -16.69 4.07 -0.67
CA ALA A 50 -16.96 5.34 0.01
C ALA A 50 -15.83 6.36 -0.21
N ILE A 51 -14.57 5.95 -0.14
CA ILE A 51 -13.41 6.80 -0.42
C ILE A 51 -13.42 7.30 -1.87
N ALA A 52 -13.77 6.45 -2.84
CA ALA A 52 -13.86 6.85 -4.24
C ALA A 52 -14.95 7.91 -4.46
N ILE A 53 -16.14 7.70 -3.90
CA ILE A 53 -17.26 8.66 -3.98
C ILE A 53 -16.86 9.99 -3.32
N ALA A 54 -16.28 9.94 -2.13
CA ALA A 54 -15.81 11.13 -1.42
C ALA A 54 -14.72 11.90 -2.19
N SER A 55 -13.97 11.20 -3.04
CA SER A 55 -12.93 11.77 -3.90
C SER A 55 -13.45 12.26 -5.26
N GLY A 56 -14.77 12.20 -5.51
CA GLY A 56 -15.37 12.58 -6.80
C GLY A 56 -15.19 11.56 -7.92
N ALA A 57 -14.80 10.33 -7.61
CA ALA A 57 -14.70 9.21 -8.55
C ALA A 57 -15.91 8.27 -8.42
N SER A 58 -16.12 7.45 -9.45
CA SER A 58 -17.16 6.41 -9.42
C SER A 58 -16.77 5.25 -8.48
N PRO A 59 -17.74 4.57 -7.83
CA PRO A 59 -17.46 3.54 -6.83
C PRO A 59 -16.63 2.36 -7.35
N ASP A 60 -16.82 1.98 -8.61
CA ASP A 60 -16.08 0.91 -9.30
C ASP A 60 -14.57 1.19 -9.32
N ARG A 61 -14.16 2.46 -9.47
CA ARG A 61 -12.74 2.85 -9.45
C ARG A 61 -12.10 2.62 -8.09
N GLY A 62 -12.85 2.82 -7.00
CA GLY A 62 -12.41 2.47 -5.65
C GLY A 62 -12.14 0.98 -5.49
N LEU A 63 -13.03 0.15 -6.03
CA LEU A 63 -12.88 -1.30 -6.03
C LEU A 63 -11.68 -1.76 -6.85
N TYR A 64 -11.49 -1.20 -8.06
CA TYR A 64 -10.31 -1.51 -8.88
C TYR A 64 -9.02 -1.14 -8.18
N ALA A 65 -8.95 0.04 -7.55
CA ALA A 65 -7.78 0.46 -6.79
C ALA A 65 -7.51 -0.45 -5.58
N ALA A 66 -8.55 -0.89 -4.86
CA ALA A 66 -8.41 -1.81 -3.73
C ALA A 66 -7.92 -3.20 -4.16
N ILE A 67 -8.50 -3.78 -5.22
CA ILE A 67 -8.15 -5.12 -5.69
C ILE A 67 -6.74 -5.13 -6.28
N VAL A 68 -6.46 -4.23 -7.23
CA VAL A 68 -5.17 -4.20 -7.93
C VAL A 68 -4.06 -3.73 -6.99
N GLY A 69 -4.30 -2.65 -6.24
CA GLY A 69 -3.35 -2.13 -5.26
C GLY A 69 -3.08 -3.14 -4.14
N GLY A 70 -4.13 -3.75 -3.59
CA GLY A 70 -4.03 -4.79 -2.57
C GLY A 70 -3.22 -6.00 -3.03
N PHE A 71 -3.45 -6.48 -4.26
CA PHE A 71 -2.68 -7.56 -4.85
C PHE A 71 -1.19 -7.24 -4.95
N PHE A 72 -0.81 -6.11 -5.56
CA PHE A 72 0.59 -5.75 -5.72
C PHE A 72 1.30 -5.46 -4.40
N VAL A 73 0.62 -4.81 -3.45
CA VAL A 73 1.17 -4.58 -2.10
C VAL A 73 1.38 -5.91 -1.37
N SER A 74 0.46 -6.87 -1.48
CA SER A 74 0.61 -8.18 -0.85
C SER A 74 1.72 -9.02 -1.52
N LEU A 75 1.87 -8.91 -2.84
CA LEU A 75 2.86 -9.65 -3.63
C LEU A 75 4.28 -9.11 -3.42
N LEU A 76 4.45 -7.80 -3.41
CA LEU A 76 5.75 -7.11 -3.43
C LEU A 76 6.13 -6.46 -2.09
N GLY A 77 5.21 -6.43 -1.12
CA GLY A 77 5.40 -5.74 0.16
C GLY A 77 6.44 -6.38 1.09
N GLY A 78 6.95 -5.57 2.01
CA GLY A 78 7.93 -5.99 3.02
C GLY A 78 7.32 -6.48 4.34
N SER A 79 6.00 -6.45 4.49
CA SER A 79 5.29 -6.82 5.73
C SER A 79 4.41 -8.05 5.53
N ARG A 80 4.26 -8.87 6.58
CA ARG A 80 3.41 -10.08 6.57
C ARG A 80 1.92 -9.77 6.61
N PHE A 81 1.54 -8.60 7.13
CA PHE A 81 0.15 -8.26 7.45
C PHE A 81 -0.29 -6.93 6.84
N GLN A 82 0.50 -6.35 5.93
CA GLN A 82 0.15 -5.10 5.28
C GLN A 82 -0.92 -5.35 4.22
N ILE A 83 -1.95 -4.50 4.23
CA ILE A 83 -3.06 -4.53 3.27
C ILE A 83 -2.97 -3.24 2.45
N GLY A 84 -2.97 -3.37 1.12
CA GLY A 84 -3.02 -2.25 0.20
C GLY A 84 -4.45 -1.86 -0.15
N GLY A 85 -4.70 -0.56 -0.35
CA GLY A 85 -5.98 -0.05 -0.82
C GLY A 85 -6.08 1.48 -0.76
N PRO A 86 -7.21 2.06 -1.18
CA PRO A 86 -7.47 3.51 -1.07
C PRO A 86 -7.39 3.98 0.38
N ALA A 87 -6.71 5.10 0.62
CA ALA A 87 -6.50 5.65 1.95
C ALA A 87 -7.27 6.96 2.13
N GLY A 88 -7.93 7.11 3.28
CA GLY A 88 -8.77 8.29 3.59
C GLY A 88 -8.01 9.62 3.54
N ALA A 89 -6.74 9.62 4.00
CA ALA A 89 -5.88 10.81 3.98
C ALA A 89 -5.65 11.39 2.57
N PHE A 90 -5.88 10.60 1.51
CA PHE A 90 -5.71 11.04 0.12
C PHE A 90 -7.01 11.54 -0.52
N ILE A 91 -8.17 11.45 0.14
CA ILE A 91 -9.47 11.85 -0.43
C ILE A 91 -9.43 13.27 -0.98
N VAL A 92 -8.97 14.23 -0.16
CA VAL A 92 -8.94 15.65 -0.54
C VAL A 92 -7.97 15.89 -1.71
N LEU A 93 -6.82 15.21 -1.72
CA LEU A 93 -5.84 15.33 -2.79
C LEU A 93 -6.37 14.78 -4.12
N VAL A 94 -7.00 13.60 -4.07
CA VAL A 94 -7.62 12.97 -5.25
C VAL A 94 -8.77 13.85 -5.75
N ALA A 95 -9.66 14.31 -4.87
CA ALA A 95 -10.75 15.21 -5.22
C ALA A 95 -10.25 16.48 -5.91
N ALA A 96 -9.25 17.14 -5.33
CA ALA A 96 -8.65 18.34 -5.92
C ALA A 96 -8.01 18.07 -7.29
N THR A 97 -7.35 16.91 -7.45
CA THR A 97 -6.73 16.51 -8.72
C THR A 97 -7.78 16.23 -9.79
N VAL A 98 -8.85 15.49 -9.44
CA VAL A 98 -9.96 15.21 -10.36
C VAL A 98 -10.67 16.49 -10.78
N GLN A 99 -10.89 17.43 -9.86
CA GLN A 99 -11.51 18.71 -10.18
C GLN A 99 -10.66 19.56 -11.13
N ARG A 100 -9.33 19.54 -10.98
CA ARG A 100 -8.42 20.38 -11.77
C ARG A 100 -7.99 19.76 -13.10
N HIS A 101 -7.81 18.45 -13.14
CA HIS A 101 -7.16 17.74 -14.25
C HIS A 101 -7.99 16.56 -14.78
N GLY A 102 -9.18 16.34 -14.23
CA GLY A 102 -10.03 15.21 -14.61
C GLY A 102 -9.44 13.86 -14.19
N ILE A 103 -10.07 12.79 -14.67
CA ILE A 103 -9.69 11.41 -14.36
C ILE A 103 -8.40 11.01 -15.07
N ASP A 104 -8.21 11.48 -16.30
CA ASP A 104 -6.98 11.21 -17.06
C ASP A 104 -5.77 11.83 -16.37
N GLY A 105 -5.93 13.05 -15.82
CA GLY A 105 -4.93 13.70 -14.99
C GLY A 105 -4.63 12.93 -13.71
N LEU A 106 -5.64 12.38 -13.04
CA LEU A 106 -5.45 11.52 -11.86
C LEU A 106 -4.65 10.26 -12.19
N LEU A 107 -4.94 9.60 -13.31
CA LEU A 107 -4.23 8.40 -13.76
C LEU A 107 -2.76 8.71 -14.03
N LEU A 108 -2.49 9.80 -14.77
CA LEU A 108 -1.13 10.24 -15.04
C LEU A 108 -0.38 10.60 -13.74
N ALA A 109 -1.01 11.36 -12.85
CA ALA A 109 -0.44 11.71 -11.55
C ALA A 109 -0.11 10.47 -10.71
N THR A 110 -0.95 9.44 -10.76
CA THR A 110 -0.73 8.16 -10.06
C THR A 110 0.47 7.41 -10.62
N ILE A 111 0.61 7.35 -11.95
CA ILE A 111 1.76 6.74 -12.61
C ILE A 111 3.06 7.48 -12.25
N LEU A 112 3.04 8.81 -12.30
CA LEU A 112 4.18 9.65 -11.91
C LEU A 112 4.54 9.46 -10.44
N ALA A 113 3.55 9.45 -9.54
CA ALA A 113 3.78 9.17 -8.12
C ALA A 113 4.39 7.78 -7.92
N GLY A 114 3.94 6.76 -8.65
CA GLY A 114 4.53 5.42 -8.64
C GLY A 114 6.01 5.42 -9.08
N ALA A 115 6.33 6.11 -10.17
CA ALA A 115 7.71 6.24 -10.65
C ALA A 115 8.61 6.96 -9.61
N ILE A 116 8.11 8.03 -9.00
CA ILE A 116 8.81 8.75 -7.92
C ILE A 116 9.02 7.84 -6.72
N MET A 117 8.00 7.07 -6.31
CA MET A 117 8.10 6.14 -5.19
C MET A 117 9.12 5.02 -5.44
N VAL A 118 9.19 4.51 -6.68
CA VAL A 118 10.24 3.55 -7.08
C VAL A 118 11.63 4.19 -6.97
N ALA A 119 11.81 5.41 -7.46
CA ALA A 119 13.09 6.12 -7.33
C ALA A 119 13.49 6.36 -5.86
N VAL A 120 12.56 6.83 -5.03
CA VAL A 120 12.74 7.01 -3.58
C VAL A 120 13.14 5.69 -2.90
N GLY A 121 12.51 4.58 -3.30
CA GLY A 121 12.85 3.23 -2.83
C GLY A 121 14.27 2.81 -3.23
N LEU A 122 14.65 2.99 -4.50
CA LEU A 122 15.99 2.67 -5.01
C LEU A 122 17.09 3.49 -4.34
N PHE A 123 16.83 4.78 -4.07
CA PHE A 123 17.75 5.65 -3.34
C PHE A 123 17.71 5.44 -1.81
N ARG A 124 16.90 4.49 -1.31
CA ARG A 124 16.74 4.17 0.12
C ARG A 124 16.32 5.37 0.98
N LEU A 125 15.63 6.33 0.36
CA LEU A 125 15.18 7.55 1.04
C LEU A 125 14.00 7.28 2.00
N GLY A 126 13.39 6.10 1.94
CA GLY A 126 12.34 5.69 2.89
C GLY A 126 12.81 5.67 4.36
N THR A 127 14.10 5.49 4.63
CA THR A 127 14.63 5.54 6.00
C THR A 127 14.48 6.92 6.65
N TYR A 128 14.34 7.99 5.87
CA TYR A 128 14.16 9.34 6.41
C TYR A 128 12.77 9.61 6.97
N ILE A 129 11.77 8.76 6.65
CA ILE A 129 10.41 8.86 7.20
C ILE A 129 10.43 8.81 8.74
N LYS A 130 11.42 8.14 9.35
CA LYS A 130 11.59 8.07 10.81
C LYS A 130 11.86 9.42 11.48
N PHE A 131 12.24 10.44 10.72
CA PHE A 131 12.49 11.79 11.22
C PHE A 131 11.25 12.69 11.17
N ILE A 132 10.12 12.22 10.63
CA ILE A 132 8.86 12.97 10.64
C ILE A 132 8.32 12.98 12.07
N PRO A 133 8.07 14.16 12.68
CA PRO A 133 7.55 14.24 14.04
C PRO A 133 6.16 13.62 14.15
N TYR A 134 5.92 12.88 15.25
CA TYR A 134 4.63 12.26 15.53
C TYR A 134 3.42 13.23 15.43
N PRO A 135 3.49 14.49 15.92
CA PRO A 135 2.38 15.44 15.79
C PRO A 135 2.01 15.76 14.33
N VAL A 136 2.96 15.74 13.40
CA VAL A 136 2.69 15.98 11.97
C VAL A 136 1.92 14.81 11.38
N THR A 137 2.30 13.59 11.73
CA THR A 137 1.60 12.39 11.26
C THR A 137 0.18 12.35 11.79
N VAL A 138 -0.03 12.58 13.09
CA VAL A 138 -1.38 12.58 13.70
C VAL A 138 -2.24 13.73 13.20
N GLY A 139 -1.66 14.91 12.95
CA GLY A 139 -2.40 16.03 12.40
C GLY A 139 -2.83 15.85 10.95
N PHE A 140 -2.16 14.96 10.21
CA PHE A 140 -2.44 14.68 8.79
C PHE A 140 -3.43 13.53 8.59
N THR A 141 -3.45 12.53 9.48
CA THR A 141 -4.31 11.33 9.40
C THR A 141 -5.64 11.52 10.09
#